data_AF-G2ZSM6-F1
#
_entry.id   AF-G2ZSM6-F1
#
_cell.length_a   1.000
_cell.length_b   1.000
_cell.length_c   1.000
_cell.angle_alpha   90.00
_cell.angle_beta   90.00
_cell.angle_gamma   90.00
#
_symmetry.space_group_name_H-M   'P 1'
#
loop_
_entity.id
_entity.type
_entity.pdbx_description
1 polymer ?
#
loop_
_entity_poly.entity_id
_entity_poly.type
_entity_poly.pdbx_seq_one_letter_code
_entity_poly.pdbx_strand_id
1 'polypeptide(L)'
;MFRADYFAYARGRYEGAWGYKQADNLHVAQSQYHDIGISKRLGITTCWIERRHGMKDSGGTIESEHTVPDYHFHSLAQLADAVEAGQ
;
A
#
# COMPACT_ATOMS: atom_id res chain seq x y z
N MET A 1 -1.70 -19.97 2.18
CA MET A 1 -0.61 -19.12 2.68
C MET A 1 -1.20 -17.73 2.90
N PHE A 2 -1.24 -17.25 4.13
CA PHE A 2 -1.90 -15.98 4.44
C PHE A 2 -0.98 -14.83 4.02
N ARG A 3 -1.50 -13.81 3.31
CA ARG A 3 -0.67 -12.70 2.83
C ARG A 3 0.10 -11.97 3.96
N ALA A 4 -0.40 -12.05 5.19
CA ALA A 4 0.29 -11.55 6.39
C ALA A 4 1.69 -12.16 6.60
N ASP A 5 1.93 -13.40 6.18
CA ASP A 5 3.22 -14.08 6.30
C ASP A 5 4.31 -13.35 5.48
N TYR A 6 3.93 -12.82 4.31
CA TYR A 6 4.84 -12.03 3.47
C TYR A 6 5.19 -10.68 4.11
N PHE A 7 4.23 -10.02 4.76
CA PHE A 7 4.49 -8.78 5.51
C PHE A 7 5.43 -9.02 6.71
N ALA A 8 5.27 -10.14 7.41
CA ALA A 8 6.16 -10.52 8.51
C ALA A 8 7.58 -10.82 8.03
N TYR A 9 7.72 -11.55 6.91
CA TYR A 9 9.01 -11.82 6.28
C TYR A 9 9.72 -10.53 5.87
N ALA A 10 8.99 -9.65 5.21
CA ALA A 10 9.43 -8.32 4.81
C ALA A 10 9.96 -7.52 6.01
N ARG A 11 9.15 -7.36 7.07
CA ARG A 11 9.53 -6.66 8.30
C ARG A 11 10.84 -7.15 8.89
N GLY A 12 11.00 -8.46 9.06
CA GLY A 12 12.22 -9.03 9.63
C GLY A 12 13.48 -8.66 8.84
N ARG A 13 13.35 -8.46 7.53
CA ARG A 13 14.47 -8.04 6.67
C ARG A 13 14.82 -6.57 6.85
N TYR A 14 13.82 -5.69 6.85
CA TYR A 14 14.07 -4.24 6.94
C TYR A 14 14.58 -3.85 8.35
N GLU A 15 14.02 -4.46 9.39
CA GLU A 15 14.45 -4.23 10.77
C GLU A 15 15.83 -4.83 11.04
N GLY A 16 16.06 -6.08 10.61
CA GLY A 16 17.31 -6.78 10.88
C GLY A 16 18.49 -6.34 10.01
N ALA A 17 18.26 -6.04 8.73
CA ALA A 17 19.33 -5.72 7.79
C ALA A 17 19.61 -4.21 7.68
N TRP A 18 18.58 -3.37 7.83
CA TRP A 18 18.67 -1.93 7.53
C TRP A 18 18.34 -1.03 8.73
N GLY A 19 17.88 -1.59 9.85
CA GLY A 19 17.56 -0.83 11.06
C GLY A 19 16.29 0.02 10.97
N TYR A 20 15.52 -0.08 9.88
CA TYR A 20 14.22 0.59 9.72
C TYR A 20 13.12 -0.20 10.42
N LYS A 21 12.33 0.48 11.23
CA LYS A 21 11.14 -0.07 11.90
C LYS A 21 9.95 -0.07 10.97
N GLN A 22 8.94 -0.85 11.31
CA GLN A 22 7.67 -0.86 10.57
C GLN A 22 7.07 0.56 10.38
N ALA A 23 7.24 1.46 11.36
CA ALA A 23 6.78 2.85 11.27
C ALA A 23 7.53 3.72 10.24
N ASP A 24 8.73 3.31 9.82
CA ASP A 24 9.54 4.02 8.82
C ASP A 24 9.18 3.62 7.38
N ASN A 25 8.21 2.71 7.21
CA ASN A 25 7.85 2.14 5.92
C ASN A 25 6.50 2.67 5.42
N LEU A 26 6.43 2.94 4.11
CA LEU A 26 5.20 3.21 3.37
C LEU A 26 4.87 2.03 2.47
N HIS A 27 3.73 1.37 2.70
CA HIS A 27 3.25 0.30 1.83
C HIS A 27 2.49 0.87 0.63
N VAL A 28 3.08 0.77 -0.55
CA VAL A 28 2.52 1.29 -1.81
C VAL A 28 1.99 0.15 -2.66
N ALA A 29 0.69 0.13 -2.98
CA ALA A 29 0.09 -0.95 -3.77
C ALA A 29 -1.15 -0.51 -4.56
N GLN A 30 -1.57 -1.35 -5.53
CA GLN A 30 -2.81 -1.14 -6.28
C GLN A 30 -3.98 -2.00 -5.76
N SER A 31 -3.72 -3.19 -5.20
CA SER A 31 -4.79 -4.10 -4.77
C SER A 31 -5.38 -3.68 -3.42
N GLN A 32 -6.66 -3.34 -3.40
CA GLN A 32 -7.39 -2.99 -2.18
C GLN A 32 -7.48 -4.16 -1.20
N TYR A 33 -8.06 -5.28 -1.64
CA TYR A 33 -8.33 -6.42 -0.77
C TYR A 33 -7.06 -7.06 -0.19
N HIS A 34 -6.05 -7.20 -1.04
CA HIS A 34 -4.90 -8.02 -0.71
C HIS A 34 -3.71 -7.27 -0.11
N ASP A 35 -3.59 -5.97 -0.41
CA ASP A 35 -2.42 -5.20 -0.04
C ASP A 35 -2.84 -4.08 0.91
N ILE A 36 -3.66 -3.13 0.46
CA ILE A 36 -4.11 -1.98 1.29
C ILE A 36 -4.87 -2.44 2.54
N GLY A 37 -5.87 -3.30 2.39
CA GLY A 37 -6.66 -3.79 3.53
C GLY A 37 -5.84 -4.59 4.54
N ILE A 38 -4.92 -5.44 4.08
CA ILE A 38 -4.06 -6.23 4.97
C ILE A 38 -3.04 -5.34 5.68
N SER A 39 -2.33 -4.49 4.94
CA SER A 39 -1.32 -3.59 5.50
C SER A 39 -1.91 -2.61 6.52
N LYS A 40 -3.10 -2.07 6.26
CA LYS A 40 -3.82 -1.21 7.23
C LYS A 40 -4.15 -1.96 8.52
N ARG A 41 -4.65 -3.20 8.42
CA ARG A 41 -4.91 -4.06 9.61
C ARG A 41 -3.63 -4.40 10.40
N LEU A 42 -2.48 -4.41 9.73
CA LEU A 42 -1.18 -4.62 10.36
C LEU A 42 -0.56 -3.33 10.92
N GLY A 43 -1.22 -2.18 10.78
CA GLY A 43 -0.73 -0.89 11.27
C GLY A 43 0.43 -0.30 10.46
N ILE A 44 0.55 -0.67 9.18
CA ILE A 44 1.54 -0.10 8.26
C ILE A 44 0.90 1.11 7.57
N THR A 45 1.63 2.22 7.43
CA THR A 45 1.18 3.37 6.64
C THR A 45 0.99 2.95 5.18
N THR A 46 -0.13 3.31 4.58
CA THR A 46 -0.57 2.80 3.28
C THR A 46 -0.74 3.89 2.23
N CYS A 47 -0.24 3.64 1.02
CA CYS A 47 -0.49 4.47 -0.15
C CYS A 47 -1.15 3.62 -1.24
N TRP A 48 -2.37 3.99 -1.60
CA TRP A 48 -3.09 3.34 -2.69
C TRP A 48 -2.80 4.04 -4.01
N ILE A 49 -2.38 3.27 -5.01
CA ILE A 49 -2.22 3.73 -6.39
C ILE A 49 -3.39 3.21 -7.22
N GLU A 50 -4.45 4.02 -7.37
CA GLU A 50 -5.64 3.69 -8.14
C GLU A 50 -5.38 3.87 -9.66
N ARG A 51 -4.62 2.94 -10.24
CA ARG A 51 -4.23 2.97 -11.66
C ARG A 51 -5.40 2.90 -12.65
N ARG A 52 -6.56 2.44 -12.19
CA ARG A 52 -7.78 2.30 -13.00
C ARG A 52 -8.83 3.36 -12.70
N HIS A 53 -8.43 4.45 -12.06
CA HIS A 53 -9.31 5.58 -11.79
C HIS A 53 -10.04 6.04 -13.07
N GLY A 54 -11.37 6.15 -12.99
CA GLY A 54 -12.21 6.54 -14.13
C GLY A 54 -12.47 5.45 -15.19
N MET A 55 -11.99 4.21 -15.00
CA MET A 55 -12.31 3.08 -15.87
C MET A 55 -13.44 2.23 -15.31
N LYS A 56 -14.33 1.77 -16.20
CA LYS A 56 -15.57 1.04 -15.85
C LYS A 56 -15.32 -0.33 -15.22
N ASP A 57 -14.15 -0.92 -15.45
CA ASP A 57 -13.76 -2.23 -14.94
C ASP A 57 -12.53 -2.14 -14.02
N SER A 58 -12.72 -2.45 -12.74
CA SER A 58 -11.68 -2.51 -11.69
C SER A 58 -10.57 -3.55 -11.96
N GLY A 59 -10.75 -4.41 -12.97
CA GLY A 59 -9.72 -5.35 -13.42
C GLY A 59 -9.72 -6.71 -12.75
N GLY A 60 -10.90 -7.21 -12.38
CA GLY A 60 -11.09 -8.60 -11.98
C GLY A 60 -11.35 -8.81 -10.49
N THR A 61 -11.96 -7.85 -9.78
CA THR A 61 -12.31 -8.07 -8.38
C THR A 61 -13.65 -7.44 -8.07
N ILE A 62 -14.51 -8.28 -7.46
CA ILE A 62 -15.72 -7.93 -6.70
C ILE A 62 -15.51 -6.57 -6.03
N GLU A 63 -16.53 -5.71 -6.04
CA GLU A 63 -16.61 -4.50 -5.20
C GLU A 63 -16.33 -4.90 -3.74
N SER A 64 -15.06 -4.97 -3.36
CA SER A 64 -14.61 -5.23 -2.00
C SER A 64 -14.67 -3.92 -1.26
N GLU A 65 -15.07 -3.93 0.01
CA GLU A 65 -14.98 -2.74 0.87
C GLU A 65 -13.65 -2.01 0.65
N HIS A 66 -13.75 -0.77 0.19
CA HIS A 66 -12.58 0.06 -0.04
C HIS A 66 -12.01 0.43 1.33
N THR A 67 -10.80 -0.06 1.61
CA THR A 67 -10.05 0.39 2.77
C THR A 67 -9.58 1.82 2.50
N VAL A 68 -9.86 2.72 3.44
CA VAL A 68 -9.36 4.11 3.37
C VAL A 68 -7.85 4.08 3.60
N PRO A 69 -7.02 4.40 2.58
CA PRO A 69 -5.58 4.44 2.73
C PRO A 69 -5.13 5.72 3.44
N ASP A 70 -3.87 5.80 3.85
CA ASP A 70 -3.29 7.04 4.38
C ASP A 70 -3.00 8.05 3.26
N TYR A 71 -2.56 7.54 2.10
CA TYR A 71 -2.32 8.33 0.90
C TYR A 71 -3.03 7.70 -0.30
N HIS A 72 -3.47 8.53 -1.24
CA HIS A 72 -4.16 8.08 -2.44
C HIS A 72 -3.72 8.87 -3.66
N PHE A 73 -3.21 8.17 -4.67
CA PHE A 73 -2.80 8.74 -5.95
C PHE A 73 -3.24 7.84 -7.10
N HIS A 74 -3.21 8.35 -8.32
CA HIS A 74 -3.58 7.57 -9.52
C HIS A 74 -2.35 7.01 -10.25
N SER A 75 -1.15 7.47 -9.91
CA SER A 75 0.11 6.97 -10.47
C SER A 75 1.26 7.07 -9.47
N LEU A 76 2.33 6.33 -9.71
CA LEU A 76 3.58 6.46 -8.94
C LEU A 76 4.27 7.81 -9.20
N ALA A 77 4.07 8.40 -10.38
CA ALA A 77 4.59 9.73 -10.69
C ALA A 77 3.95 10.78 -9.78
N GLN A 78 2.63 10.73 -9.58
CA GLN A 78 1.94 11.64 -8.66
C GLN A 78 2.42 11.48 -7.21
N LEU A 79 2.69 10.24 -6.76
CA LEU A 79 3.31 10.02 -5.46
C LEU A 79 4.70 10.67 -5.38
N ALA A 80 5.54 10.52 -6.41
CA ALA A 80 6.86 11.14 -6.44
C ALA A 80 6.75 12.67 -6.42
N ASP A 81 5.86 13.25 -7.23
CA ASP A 81 5.61 14.69 -7.27
C ASP A 81 5.17 15.24 -5.90
N ALA A 82 4.33 14.50 -5.16
CA ALA A 82 3.90 14.87 -3.81
C ALA A 82 5.05 14.84 -2.79
N VAL A 83 5.96 13.86 -2.89
CA VAL A 83 7.15 13.77 -2.03
C VAL A 83 8.08 14.97 -2.29
N GLU A 84 8.34 15.31 -3.55
CA GLU A 84 9.16 16.48 -3.91
C GLU A 84 8.51 17.80 -3.46
N ALA A 85 7.17 17.85 -3.43
CA ALA A 85 6.41 19.00 -2.94
C ALA A 85 6.29 19.07 -1.39
N GLY A 86 6.73 18.04 -0.66
CA GLY A 86 6.64 17.97 0.80
C GLY A 86 5.22 17.85 1.34
N GLN A 87 4.34 17.14 0.61
CA GLN A 87 2.93 16.94 0.93
C GLN A 87 2.65 15.66 1.72
#